data_AF-A0ABD6FYW7-F1
#
_entry.id   AF-A0ABD6FYW7-F1
#
_cell.length_a   1.000
_cell.length_b   1.000
_cell.length_c   1.000
_cell.angle_alpha   90.00
_cell.angle_beta   90.00
_cell.angle_gamma   90.00
#
_symmetry.space_group_name_H-M   'P 1'
#
loop_
_entity.id
_entity.type
_entity.pdbx_description
1 polymer ?
#
loop_
_entity_poly.entity_id
_entity_poly.type
_entity_poly.pdbx_seq_one_letter_code
_entity_poly.pdbx_strand_id
1 'polypeptide(L)'
;MARENGKNIDYEKIAKSESFRQLSKKKNSFLWTITAIFFILYMLLPVLTSYTKILHQKAFGEITWVWIYSFGLFVMTWGLAHFYVSRANKYDKDAQSIIDEFERGAGQ
;
A
#
# COMPACT_ATOMS: atom_id res chain seq x y z
N MET A 1 44.63 -9.68 -12.64
CA MET A 1 43.40 -10.36 -13.10
C MET A 1 42.28 -9.34 -13.09
N ALA A 2 41.71 -9.05 -14.25
CA ALA A 2 40.65 -8.06 -14.45
C ALA A 2 39.25 -8.69 -14.26
N ARG A 3 38.25 -7.83 -13.93
CA ARG A 3 36.76 -7.97 -13.89
C ARG A 3 36.22 -7.67 -12.47
N GLU A 4 35.29 -6.73 -12.22
CA GLU A 4 34.31 -6.00 -13.04
C GLU A 4 34.16 -4.54 -12.55
N ASN A 5 34.18 -3.59 -13.48
CA ASN A 5 33.55 -2.28 -13.30
C ASN A 5 32.03 -2.48 -13.33
N GLY A 6 31.43 -2.91 -12.23
CA GLY A 6 29.99 -2.81 -12.05
C GLY A 6 29.64 -1.33 -12.05
N LYS A 7 28.80 -0.89 -13.00
CA LYS A 7 28.28 0.49 -13.09
C LYS A 7 27.96 0.97 -11.68
N ASN A 8 28.66 1.98 -11.17
CA ASN A 8 28.37 2.60 -9.89
C ASN A 8 27.07 3.40 -10.08
N ILE A 9 25.94 2.71 -10.00
CA ILE A 9 24.62 3.34 -10.05
C ILE A 9 24.55 4.20 -8.79
N ASP A 10 24.64 5.51 -8.97
CA ASP A 10 24.57 6.48 -7.88
C ASP A 10 23.11 6.61 -7.41
N TYR A 11 22.70 5.65 -6.58
CA TYR A 11 21.36 5.58 -6.00
C TYR A 11 21.00 6.84 -5.19
N GLU A 12 21.99 7.58 -4.67
CA GLU A 12 21.76 8.87 -4.01
C GLU A 12 21.29 9.94 -4.99
N LYS A 13 21.89 10.02 -6.19
CA LYS A 13 21.44 10.94 -7.24
C LYS A 13 20.03 10.59 -7.74
N ILE A 14 19.72 9.31 -7.88
CA ILE A 14 18.39 8.84 -8.31
C ILE A 14 17.35 9.13 -7.22
N ALA A 15 17.66 8.89 -5.95
CA ALA A 15 16.77 9.21 -4.82
C ALA A 15 16.50 10.72 -4.66
N LYS A 16 17.45 11.57 -5.04
CA LYS A 16 17.32 13.05 -5.04
C LYS A 16 16.60 13.60 -6.28
N SER A 17 16.33 12.78 -7.29
CA SER A 17 15.63 13.21 -8.51
C SER A 17 14.16 13.58 -8.24
N GLU A 18 13.65 14.59 -8.93
CA GLU A 18 12.24 15.02 -8.79
C GLU A 18 11.26 13.91 -9.15
N SER A 19 11.59 13.09 -10.14
CA SER A 19 10.78 11.95 -10.58
C SER A 19 10.60 10.91 -9.46
N PHE A 20 11.68 10.56 -8.74
CA PHE A 20 11.61 9.62 -7.61
C PHE A 20 10.81 10.18 -6.42
N ARG A 21 10.94 11.49 -6.17
CA ARG A 21 10.21 12.20 -5.10
C ARG A 21 8.71 12.31 -5.41
N GLN A 22 8.33 12.53 -6.66
CA GLN A 22 6.93 12.52 -7.10
C GLN A 22 6.32 11.11 -6.99
N LEU A 23 7.06 10.08 -7.39
CA LEU A 23 6.64 8.68 -7.25
C LEU A 23 6.39 8.31 -5.78
N SER A 24 7.31 8.69 -4.91
CA SER A 24 7.21 8.47 -3.47
C SER A 24 6.02 9.21 -2.84
N LYS A 25 5.78 10.48 -3.21
CA LYS A 25 4.58 11.22 -2.76
C LYS A 25 3.28 10.55 -3.20
N LYS A 26 3.22 10.04 -4.43
CA LYS A 26 2.03 9.36 -4.97
C LYS A 26 1.76 8.05 -4.22
N LYS A 27 2.82 7.29 -3.89
CA LYS A 27 2.73 6.10 -3.03
C LYS A 27 2.24 6.45 -1.62
N ASN A 28 2.79 7.51 -1.03
CA ASN A 28 2.49 7.88 0.35
C ASN A 28 1.07 8.43 0.53
N SER A 29 0.56 9.21 -0.43
CA SER A 29 -0.83 9.71 -0.40
C SER A 29 -1.83 8.56 -0.49
N PHE A 30 -1.57 7.57 -1.34
CA PHE A 30 -2.40 6.39 -1.48
C PHE A 30 -2.43 5.55 -0.19
N LEU A 31 -1.25 5.34 0.43
CA LEU A 31 -1.15 4.68 1.73
C LEU A 31 -1.92 5.44 2.81
N TRP A 32 -1.81 6.77 2.84
CA TRP A 32 -2.55 7.60 3.77
C TRP A 32 -4.07 7.46 3.62
N THR A 33 -4.58 7.42 2.38
CA THR A 33 -6.01 7.18 2.13
C THR A 33 -6.46 5.82 2.64
N ILE A 34 -5.68 4.77 2.36
CA ILE A 34 -5.96 3.41 2.85
C ILE A 34 -5.99 3.37 4.38
N THR A 35 -4.96 3.92 5.01
CA THR A 35 -4.84 3.98 6.47
C THR A 35 -6.01 4.76 7.07
N ALA A 36 -6.42 5.87 6.47
CA ALA A 36 -7.57 6.65 6.93
C ALA A 36 -8.86 5.84 6.86
N ILE A 37 -9.12 5.14 5.74
CA ILE A 37 -10.31 4.28 5.59
C ILE A 37 -10.28 3.14 6.62
N PHE A 38 -9.13 2.47 6.77
CA PHE A 38 -8.95 1.42 7.78
C PHE A 38 -9.23 1.95 9.19
N PHE A 39 -8.66 3.11 9.54
CA PHE A 39 -8.82 3.71 10.85
C PHE A 39 -10.28 4.10 11.11
N ILE A 40 -10.96 4.66 10.11
CA ILE A 40 -12.38 5.00 10.21
C ILE A 40 -13.21 3.74 10.45
N LEU A 41 -13.05 2.69 9.63
CA LEU A 41 -13.80 1.43 9.79
C LEU A 41 -13.49 0.77 11.15
N TYR A 42 -12.22 0.75 11.55
CA TYR A 42 -11.81 0.21 12.84
C TYR A 42 -12.45 0.95 14.01
N MET A 43 -12.46 2.30 13.98
CA MET A 43 -13.12 3.13 14.99
C MET A 43 -14.64 3.11 14.90
N LEU A 44 -15.20 2.83 13.72
CA LEU A 44 -16.63 2.70 13.50
C LEU A 44 -17.20 1.54 14.32
N LEU A 45 -16.50 0.42 14.43
CA LEU A 45 -16.95 -0.75 15.19
C LEU A 45 -17.25 -0.43 16.67
N PRO A 46 -16.32 0.10 17.50
CA PRO A 46 -16.59 0.43 18.90
C PRO A 46 -17.62 1.56 19.04
N VAL A 47 -17.64 2.53 18.12
CA VAL A 47 -18.66 3.59 18.11
C VAL A 47 -20.05 2.98 17.87
N LEU A 48 -20.23 2.17 16.83
CA LEU A 48 -21.51 1.51 16.56
C LEU A 48 -21.90 0.55 17.68
N THR A 49 -20.93 -0.15 18.28
CA THR A 49 -21.18 -1.06 19.40
C THR A 49 -21.65 -0.31 20.66
N SER A 50 -21.10 0.88 20.92
CA SER A 50 -21.44 1.69 22.09
C SER A 50 -22.76 2.46 21.91
N TYR A 51 -23.00 3.02 20.73
CA TYR A 51 -24.14 3.91 20.46
C TYR A 51 -25.34 3.22 19.82
N THR A 52 -25.20 2.02 19.25
CA THR A 52 -26.29 1.32 18.55
C THR A 52 -26.46 -0.12 19.00
N LYS A 53 -27.70 -0.62 19.00
CA LYS A 53 -28.00 -2.03 19.30
C LYS A 53 -27.98 -2.93 18.06
N ILE A 54 -27.80 -2.35 16.86
CA ILE A 54 -27.83 -3.06 15.58
C ILE A 54 -26.78 -4.17 15.55
N LEU A 55 -25.56 -3.88 16.00
CA LEU A 55 -24.47 -4.85 16.01
C LEU A 55 -24.74 -6.06 16.91
N HIS A 56 -25.50 -5.87 17.99
CA HIS A 56 -25.86 -6.92 18.94
C HIS A 56 -27.06 -7.75 18.48
N GLN A 57 -27.78 -7.34 17.42
CA GLN A 57 -28.86 -8.15 16.88
C GLN A 57 -28.31 -9.43 16.25
N LYS A 58 -29.05 -10.52 16.44
CA LYS A 58 -28.73 -11.82 15.84
C LYS A 58 -28.92 -11.72 14.33
N ALA A 59 -27.89 -12.06 13.57
CA ALA A 59 -27.93 -12.16 12.13
C ALA A 59 -28.36 -13.58 11.71
N PHE A 60 -27.61 -14.60 12.17
CA PHE A 60 -27.91 -16.01 11.91
C PHE A 60 -27.62 -16.85 13.16
N GLY A 61 -28.66 -17.47 13.73
CA GLY A 61 -28.53 -18.25 14.97
C GLY A 61 -28.02 -17.40 16.14
N GLU A 62 -26.90 -17.81 16.74
CA GLU A 62 -26.21 -17.05 17.82
C GLU A 62 -25.21 -16.02 17.30
N ILE A 63 -24.97 -15.97 15.98
CA ILE A 63 -24.03 -15.04 15.37
C ILE A 63 -24.69 -13.66 15.28
N THR A 64 -24.05 -12.66 15.89
CA THR A 64 -24.48 -11.26 15.83
C THR A 64 -23.83 -10.52 14.66
N TRP A 65 -24.36 -9.34 14.32
CA TRP A 65 -23.77 -8.47 13.32
C TRP A 65 -22.33 -8.01 13.64
N VAL A 66 -21.92 -8.01 14.92
CA VAL A 66 -20.51 -7.79 15.32
C VAL A 66 -19.60 -8.78 14.58
N TRP A 67 -19.93 -10.07 14.59
CA TRP A 67 -19.11 -11.10 13.97
C TRP A 67 -19.01 -10.93 12.45
N ILE A 68 -20.10 -10.55 11.79
CA ILE A 68 -20.11 -10.26 10.35
C ILE A 68 -19.20 -9.06 10.05
N TYR A 69 -19.29 -8.00 10.84
CA TYR A 69 -18.43 -6.83 10.68
C TYR A 69 -16.95 -7.18 10.91
N SER A 70 -16.64 -7.89 11.99
CA SER A 70 -15.29 -8.34 12.31
C SER A 70 -14.71 -9.20 11.18
N PHE A 71 -15.48 -10.14 10.64
CA PHE A 71 -15.07 -10.92 9.48
C PHE A 71 -14.82 -10.05 8.24
N GLY A 72 -15.70 -9.06 7.99
CA GLY A 72 -15.52 -8.07 6.94
C GLY A 72 -14.22 -7.25 7.08
N LEU A 73 -13.82 -6.91 8.31
CA LEU A 73 -12.54 -6.25 8.57
C LEU A 73 -11.35 -7.11 8.13
N PHE A 74 -11.36 -8.42 8.39
CA PHE A 74 -10.30 -9.32 7.94
C PHE A 74 -10.20 -9.36 6.41
N VAL A 75 -11.33 -9.51 5.71
CA VAL A 75 -11.37 -9.50 4.25
C VAL A 75 -10.88 -8.17 3.69
N MET A 76 -11.29 -7.05 4.30
CA MET A 76 -10.82 -5.71 3.95
C MET A 76 -9.30 -5.58 4.14
N THR A 77 -8.74 -6.05 5.26
CA THR A 77 -7.29 -6.03 5.51
C THR A 77 -6.52 -6.84 4.47
N TRP A 78 -6.96 -8.05 4.14
CA TRP A 78 -6.33 -8.83 3.09
C TRP A 78 -6.47 -8.17 1.71
N GLY A 79 -7.64 -7.61 1.41
CA GLY A 79 -7.88 -6.85 0.19
C GLY A 79 -6.94 -5.66 0.06
N LEU A 80 -6.77 -4.89 1.14
CA LEU A 80 -5.81 -3.78 1.20
C LEU A 80 -4.38 -4.25 1.04
N ALA A 81 -3.97 -5.34 1.70
CA ALA A 81 -2.62 -5.89 1.58
C ALA A 81 -2.33 -6.33 0.14
N HIS A 82 -3.26 -7.06 -0.49
CA HIS A 82 -3.10 -7.52 -1.86
C HIS A 82 -3.10 -6.34 -2.87
N PHE A 83 -4.01 -5.39 -2.69
CA PHE A 83 -4.09 -4.18 -3.50
C PHE A 83 -2.84 -3.30 -3.35
N TYR A 84 -2.30 -3.19 -2.13
CA TYR A 84 -1.03 -2.52 -1.85
C TYR A 84 0.12 -3.18 -2.61
N VAL A 85 0.29 -4.50 -2.49
CA VAL A 85 1.39 -5.22 -3.17
C VAL A 85 1.30 -5.05 -4.68
N SER A 86 0.10 -5.18 -5.26
CA SER A 86 -0.12 -4.95 -6.69
C SER A 86 0.30 -3.54 -7.13
N ARG A 87 -0.04 -2.53 -6.33
CA ARG A 87 0.34 -1.15 -6.60
C ARG A 87 1.83 -0.89 -6.38
N ALA A 88 2.45 -1.50 -5.37
CA ALA A 88 3.89 -1.41 -5.11
C ALA A 88 4.70 -2.00 -6.28
N ASN A 89 4.32 -3.17 -6.77
CA ASN A 89 4.96 -3.82 -7.92
C ASN A 89 4.91 -2.94 -9.19
N LYS A 90 3.86 -2.13 -9.35
CA LYS A 90 3.76 -1.18 -10.46
C LYS A 90 4.81 -0.08 -10.34
N TYR A 91 5.01 0.46 -9.14
CA TYR A 91 6.03 1.49 -8.89
C TYR A 91 7.45 0.93 -9.04
N ASP A 92 7.69 -0.32 -8.62
CA ASP A 92 8.98 -0.97 -8.78
C ASP A 92 9.32 -1.20 -10.26
N LYS A 93 8.31 -1.56 -11.08
CA LYS A 93 8.47 -1.68 -12.54
C LYS A 93 8.78 -0.34 -13.20
N ASP A 94 8.10 0.73 -12.78
CA ASP A 94 8.38 2.09 -13.27
C ASP A 94 9.82 2.50 -12.90
N ALA A 95 10.27 2.23 -11.68
CA ALA A 95 11.64 2.51 -11.23
C ALA A 95 12.70 1.73 -12.04
N GLN A 96 12.47 0.46 -12.34
CA GLN A 96 13.36 -0.34 -13.19
C GLN A 96 13.46 0.21 -14.60
N SER A 97 12.36 0.69 -15.19
CA SER A 97 12.40 1.27 -16.55
C SER A 97 13.26 2.53 -16.63
N ILE A 98 13.29 3.36 -15.57
CA ILE A 98 14.14 4.55 -15.49
C ILE A 98 15.61 4.15 -15.38
N ILE A 99 15.95 3.17 -14.53
CA ILE A 99 17.32 2.67 -14.39
C ILE A 99 17.85 2.13 -15.73
N ASP A 100 17.03 1.34 -16.42
CA ASP A 100 17.32 0.78 -17.74
C ASP A 100 17.59 1.86 -18.82
N GLU A 101 16.87 2.98 -18.77
CA GLU A 101 17.05 4.10 -19.69
C GLU A 101 18.37 4.84 -19.43
N PHE A 102 18.72 5.08 -18.16
CA PHE A 102 20.03 5.63 -17.78
C PHE A 102 21.19 4.70 -18.15
N GLU A 103 21.00 3.38 -18.03
CA GLU A 103 21.98 2.40 -18.43
C GLU A 103 22.23 2.32 -19.94
N ARG A 104 21.22 2.64 -20.76
CA ARG A 104 21.33 2.70 -22.23
C ARG A 104 21.80 4.07 -22.74
N GLY A 105 21.44 5.15 -22.05
CA GLY A 105 21.86 6.52 -22.39
C GLY A 105 23.33 6.81 -22.08
N ALA A 106 23.95 6.08 -21.13
CA ALA A 106 25.38 6.15 -20.84
C ALA A 106 26.29 5.49 -21.91
N GLY A 107 25.73 5.13 -23.07
CA GLY A 107 26.43 4.54 -24.22
C GLY A 107 26.62 5.49 -25.41
N GLN A 108 26.39 6.80 -25.25
CA GLN A 108 26.76 7.83 -26.24
C GLN A 108 27.66 8.89 -25.61
#